data_AF-A0A948XKT6-F1
#
_entry.id   AF-A0A948XKT6-F1
#
_cell.length_a   1.000
_cell.length_b   1.000
_cell.length_c   1.000
_cell.angle_alpha   90.00
_cell.angle_beta   90.00
_cell.angle_gamma   90.00
#
_symmetry.space_group_name_H-M   'P 1'
#
loop_
_entity.id
_entity.type
_entity.pdbx_description
1 polymer ?
#
loop_
_entity_poly.entity_id
_entity_poly.type
_entity_poly.pdbx_seq_one_letter_code
_entity_poly.pdbx_strand_id
1 'polypeptide(L)'
;MNLSQNIIGNYTFLRGNFTGFNLNFTGIGNFFLHIFIAAGLFVIFYLFGEKLRKLFFNKNKKFNFFVNISLGYIAIGTGIALLGAFSLLQPEIIWAYLIIITLISLYPFRFAPLRKAFLFSLPKKIKNALPAYKDIASWGVFLFILISFLRLMTPEIAEDVYHTDLPRLYLATQTTIHETRDILHVIPYPQLAEMVYLIPIFLGDKETTRFIHFGFYLLIVFLLFAIARNKENSFTKYAPLLFVSAPMMIRYSSTQYVDFFMVFSFLLSIILIEKGFSVKNTILSAIIFGSILSVKLWTLVYMPAVIIYLIIINKNLKINNLIKLVTVFIFSSLSVPLIWYIRSFIITGNPIYPIFSKLEYLEVNNIAAPLSSNYFGINWNMFLPENMVVYSPLFFLGVIFLFLTFNKAIKHIKHFPLSIFFILLMLEQFIVKVDLGRYLLAWYTIAITIVSAGVFFIFEKNKLSRIIFICLFFVIFFYYFINTILILPYGLGWADKNAYLTRVLYRDNASYYDFDRLFNKWISDKDLVATDGIVGFYYADFNYIDIGFIFSKDKRSFDLLKEKKVTRLLIKGGDIEWFCKRLAIKGCSKEKVKLLATYPPDIKKYNLYSIEK
;
A
#
# COMPACT_ATOMS: atom_id res chain seq x y z
N MET A 1 -20.15 12.68 12.56
CA MET A 1 -19.91 13.81 11.64
C MET A 1 -21.00 13.79 10.58
N ASN A 2 -21.74 14.87 10.38
CA ASN A 2 -22.93 14.86 9.51
C ASN A 2 -22.49 14.77 8.04
N LEU A 3 -22.91 13.73 7.29
CA LEU A 3 -22.48 13.51 5.90
C LEU A 3 -22.76 14.74 5.01
N SER A 4 -23.84 15.47 5.29
CA SER A 4 -24.22 16.71 4.62
C SER A 4 -23.25 17.85 4.88
N GLN A 5 -22.75 18.00 6.11
CA GLN A 5 -21.79 19.05 6.46
C GLN A 5 -20.48 18.90 5.69
N ASN A 6 -20.02 17.67 5.44
CA ASN A 6 -18.82 17.43 4.65
C ASN A 6 -18.99 17.86 3.19
N ILE A 7 -20.14 17.52 2.58
CA ILE A 7 -20.49 17.92 1.21
C ILE A 7 -20.58 19.45 1.12
N ILE A 8 -21.30 20.09 2.04
CA ILE A 8 -21.46 21.56 2.08
C ILE A 8 -20.10 22.23 2.26
N GLY A 9 -19.26 21.74 3.18
CA GLY A 9 -17.92 22.26 3.40
C GLY A 9 -17.06 22.17 2.14
N ASN A 10 -16.99 20.99 1.51
CA ASN A 10 -16.22 20.78 0.28
C ASN A 10 -16.73 21.65 -0.88
N TYR A 11 -18.04 21.86 -1.00
CA TYR A 11 -18.61 22.77 -1.98
C TYR A 11 -18.23 24.23 -1.72
N THR A 12 -18.37 24.71 -0.48
CA THR A 12 -17.99 26.09 -0.10
C THR A 12 -16.52 26.35 -0.39
N PHE A 13 -15.65 25.40 -0.05
CA PHE A 13 -14.23 25.48 -0.37
C PHE A 13 -13.95 25.48 -1.87
N LEU A 14 -14.58 24.57 -2.63
CA LEU A 14 -14.43 24.55 -4.09
C LEU A 14 -14.86 25.87 -4.71
N ARG A 15 -16.00 26.44 -4.27
CA ARG A 15 -16.50 27.72 -4.76
C ARG A 15 -15.51 28.85 -4.52
N GLY A 16 -14.87 28.89 -3.34
CA GLY A 16 -13.86 29.90 -3.02
C GLY A 16 -12.54 29.72 -3.79
N ASN A 17 -12.19 28.48 -4.13
CA ASN A 17 -10.93 28.15 -4.78
C ASN A 17 -11.05 28.00 -6.31
N PHE A 18 -12.24 28.15 -6.89
CA PHE A 18 -12.49 27.91 -8.31
C PHE A 18 -11.81 28.99 -9.16
N THR A 19 -10.99 28.57 -10.12
CA THR A 19 -10.19 29.47 -10.95
C THR A 19 -10.67 29.54 -12.40
N GLY A 20 -11.62 28.69 -12.80
CA GLY A 20 -12.19 28.64 -14.14
C GLY A 20 -11.93 27.33 -14.88
N PHE A 21 -12.62 27.10 -15.99
CA PHE A 21 -12.43 25.92 -16.83
C PHE A 21 -11.25 26.12 -17.78
N ASN A 22 -10.05 25.80 -17.31
CA ASN A 22 -8.86 25.73 -18.16
C ASN A 22 -8.48 24.27 -18.42
N LEU A 23 -8.30 23.90 -19.69
CA LEU A 23 -7.83 22.57 -20.07
C LEU A 23 -6.33 22.49 -19.79
N ASN A 24 -5.94 21.83 -18.70
CA ASN A 24 -4.55 21.53 -18.40
C ASN A 24 -4.09 20.31 -19.22
N PHE A 25 -3.75 20.55 -20.50
CA PHE A 25 -3.26 19.49 -21.40
C PHE A 25 -2.04 18.76 -20.85
N THR A 26 -1.12 19.46 -20.17
CA THR A 26 0.04 18.85 -19.51
C THR A 26 -0.37 17.90 -18.40
N GLY A 27 -1.29 18.33 -17.52
CA GLY A 27 -1.81 17.48 -16.44
C GLY A 27 -2.53 16.23 -16.97
N ILE A 28 -3.35 16.39 -18.02
CA ILE A 28 -4.02 15.27 -18.69
C ILE A 28 -3.01 14.33 -19.35
N GLY A 29 -2.01 14.88 -20.05
CA GLY A 29 -0.93 14.11 -20.65
C GLY A 29 -0.15 13.29 -19.62
N ASN A 30 0.23 13.91 -18.50
CA ASN A 30 0.91 13.25 -17.40
C ASN A 30 0.04 12.14 -16.79
N PHE A 31 -1.26 12.38 -16.61
CA PHE A 31 -2.18 11.34 -16.12
C PHE A 31 -2.18 10.09 -17.01
N PHE A 32 -2.22 10.26 -18.34
CA PHE A 32 -2.13 9.13 -19.27
C PHE A 32 -0.74 8.49 -19.29
N LEU A 33 0.33 9.29 -19.14
CA LEU A 33 1.69 8.79 -19.00
C LEU A 33 1.82 7.87 -17.78
N HIS A 34 1.28 8.26 -16.62
CA HIS A 34 1.32 7.44 -15.41
C HIS A 34 0.59 6.10 -15.60
N ILE A 35 -0.58 6.13 -16.26
CA ILE A 35 -1.31 4.91 -16.64
C ILE A 35 -0.45 4.03 -17.55
N PHE A 36 0.21 4.62 -18.54
CA PHE A 36 1.03 3.88 -19.50
C PHE A 36 2.24 3.23 -18.82
N ILE A 37 2.96 3.95 -17.96
CA ILE A 37 4.11 3.40 -17.22
C ILE A 37 3.65 2.27 -16.30
N ALA A 38 2.60 2.48 -15.50
CA ALA A 38 2.07 1.44 -14.61
C ALA A 38 1.60 0.20 -15.40
N ALA A 39 0.86 0.39 -16.49
CA ALA A 39 0.41 -0.72 -17.35
C ALA A 39 1.60 -1.47 -17.97
N GLY A 40 2.63 -0.75 -18.42
CA GLY A 40 3.88 -1.33 -18.91
C GLY A 40 4.54 -2.22 -17.86
N LEU A 41 4.64 -1.75 -16.61
CA LEU A 41 5.18 -2.56 -15.51
C LEU A 41 4.36 -3.82 -15.24
N PHE A 42 3.02 -3.76 -15.23
CA PHE A 42 2.18 -4.95 -15.06
C PHE A 42 2.35 -5.96 -16.21
N VAL A 43 2.57 -5.49 -17.45
CA VAL A 43 2.90 -6.37 -18.58
C VAL A 43 4.23 -7.07 -18.33
N ILE A 44 5.26 -6.34 -17.87
CA ILE A 44 6.56 -6.93 -17.53
C ILE A 44 6.42 -7.93 -16.37
N PHE A 45 5.68 -7.61 -15.31
CA PHE A 45 5.40 -8.55 -14.21
C PHE A 45 4.77 -9.84 -14.73
N TYR A 46 3.73 -9.71 -15.56
CA TYR A 46 3.06 -10.88 -16.13
C TYR A 46 4.00 -11.72 -17.00
N LEU A 47 4.75 -11.09 -17.91
CA LEU A 47 5.61 -11.81 -18.86
C LEU A 47 6.79 -12.47 -18.16
N PHE A 48 7.51 -11.73 -17.31
CA PHE A 48 8.63 -12.26 -16.54
C PHE A 48 8.19 -13.38 -15.61
N GLY A 49 7.11 -13.16 -14.85
CA GLY A 49 6.58 -14.19 -13.98
C GLY A 49 6.00 -15.39 -14.72
N GLU A 50 5.55 -15.26 -15.97
CA GLU A 50 5.20 -16.42 -16.79
C GLU A 50 6.42 -17.30 -17.07
N LYS A 51 7.59 -16.70 -17.33
CA LYS A 51 8.86 -17.43 -17.53
C LYS A 51 9.23 -18.19 -16.26
N LEU A 52 9.25 -17.50 -15.13
CA LEU A 52 9.55 -18.11 -13.83
C LEU A 52 8.57 -19.24 -13.51
N ARG A 53 7.27 -19.02 -13.74
CA ARG A 53 6.25 -20.06 -13.55
C ARG A 53 6.49 -21.27 -14.41
N LYS A 54 6.77 -21.10 -15.70
CA LYS A 54 7.03 -22.21 -16.64
C LYS A 54 8.31 -22.97 -16.28
N LEU A 55 9.31 -22.29 -15.74
CA LEU A 55 10.60 -22.87 -15.37
C LEU A 55 10.51 -23.71 -14.09
N PHE A 56 9.88 -23.17 -13.04
CA PHE A 56 9.93 -23.78 -11.71
C PHE A 56 8.64 -24.50 -11.27
N PHE A 57 7.49 -24.10 -11.81
CA PHE A 57 6.18 -24.49 -11.27
C PHE A 57 5.27 -25.20 -12.26
N ASN A 58 4.35 -25.99 -11.71
CA ASN A 58 3.35 -26.69 -12.51
C ASN A 58 2.31 -25.70 -13.07
N LYS A 59 1.57 -26.14 -14.10
CA LYS A 59 0.54 -25.31 -14.75
C LYS A 59 -0.73 -25.25 -13.88
N ASN A 60 -0.92 -24.18 -13.12
CA ASN A 60 -2.19 -23.90 -12.45
C ASN A 60 -3.15 -23.14 -13.40
N LYS A 61 -3.91 -23.89 -14.21
CA LYS A 61 -4.74 -23.30 -15.29
C LYS A 61 -5.69 -22.19 -14.81
N LYS A 62 -6.18 -22.24 -13.55
CA LYS A 62 -7.20 -21.34 -13.02
C LYS A 62 -6.65 -19.95 -12.69
N PHE A 63 -5.55 -19.88 -11.95
CA PHE A 63 -5.02 -18.60 -11.41
C PHE A 63 -3.69 -18.15 -12.03
N ASN A 64 -3.22 -18.79 -13.12
CA ASN A 64 -1.96 -18.45 -13.79
C ASN A 64 -1.75 -16.95 -14.06
N PHE A 65 -2.80 -16.18 -14.38
CA PHE A 65 -2.67 -14.74 -14.62
C PHE A 65 -2.15 -14.00 -13.38
N PHE A 66 -2.81 -14.23 -12.24
CA PHE A 66 -2.43 -13.63 -10.95
C PHE A 66 -1.10 -14.18 -10.45
N VAL A 67 -0.86 -15.49 -10.60
CA VAL A 67 0.42 -16.12 -10.25
C VAL A 67 1.58 -15.50 -11.02
N ASN A 68 1.43 -15.30 -12.33
CA ASN A 68 2.47 -14.69 -13.15
C ASN A 68 2.78 -13.27 -12.66
N ILE A 69 1.76 -12.42 -12.47
CA ILE A 69 2.01 -11.05 -11.98
C ILE A 69 2.70 -11.09 -10.60
N SER A 70 2.24 -11.96 -9.70
CA SER A 70 2.81 -12.11 -8.37
C SER A 70 4.29 -12.49 -8.42
N LEU A 71 4.63 -13.56 -9.15
CA LEU A 71 6.03 -13.97 -9.32
C LEU A 71 6.90 -12.88 -9.98
N GLY A 72 6.34 -12.15 -10.95
CA GLY A 72 7.04 -11.08 -11.63
C GLY A 72 7.43 -9.93 -10.71
N TYR A 73 6.47 -9.37 -9.97
CA TYR A 73 6.78 -8.26 -9.07
C TYR A 73 7.66 -8.70 -7.89
N ILE A 74 7.45 -9.92 -7.36
CA ILE A 74 8.28 -10.48 -6.28
C ILE A 74 9.74 -10.55 -6.75
N ALA A 75 9.98 -11.19 -7.90
CA ALA A 75 11.33 -11.35 -8.40
C ALA A 75 11.99 -10.00 -8.74
N ILE A 76 11.24 -9.09 -9.37
CA ILE A 76 11.78 -7.78 -9.76
C ILE A 76 12.09 -6.92 -8.52
N GLY A 77 11.16 -6.85 -7.56
CA GLY A 77 11.34 -6.10 -6.32
C GLY A 77 12.47 -6.67 -5.46
N THR A 78 12.57 -8.00 -5.33
CA THR A 78 13.68 -8.66 -4.62
C THR A 78 15.02 -8.42 -5.31
N GLY A 79 15.08 -8.41 -6.66
CA GLY A 79 16.31 -8.09 -7.37
C GLY A 79 16.78 -6.66 -7.10
N ILE A 80 15.88 -5.68 -7.07
CA ILE A 80 16.20 -4.29 -6.69
C ILE A 80 16.63 -4.22 -5.22
N ALA A 81 15.97 -4.96 -4.31
CA ALA A 81 16.38 -5.05 -2.91
C ALA A 81 17.82 -5.56 -2.77
N LEU A 82 18.21 -6.57 -3.56
CA LEU A 82 19.56 -7.11 -3.58
C LEU A 82 20.57 -6.07 -4.10
N LEU A 83 20.28 -5.39 -5.21
CA LEU A 83 21.12 -4.28 -5.69
C LEU A 83 21.32 -3.23 -4.58
N GLY A 84 20.23 -2.85 -3.92
CA GLY A 84 20.25 -1.93 -2.79
C GLY A 84 21.06 -2.42 -1.59
N ALA A 85 21.02 -3.71 -1.27
CA ALA A 85 21.78 -4.28 -0.16
C ALA A 85 23.29 -4.28 -0.42
N PHE A 86 23.70 -4.39 -1.69
CA PHE A 86 25.11 -4.34 -2.13
C PHE A 86 25.58 -2.94 -2.55
N SER A 87 24.79 -1.90 -2.30
CA SER A 87 25.09 -0.52 -2.72
C SER A 87 25.29 -0.36 -4.23
N LEU A 88 24.48 -1.08 -5.01
CA LEU A 88 24.52 -1.14 -6.48
C LEU A 88 23.32 -0.41 -7.12
N LEU A 89 22.77 0.62 -6.47
CA LEU A 89 21.68 1.44 -7.02
C LEU A 89 22.19 2.63 -7.85
N GLN A 90 23.35 2.50 -8.49
CA GLN A 90 23.79 3.48 -9.48
C GLN A 90 22.86 3.46 -10.71
N PRO A 91 22.63 4.61 -11.38
CA PRO A 91 21.74 4.69 -12.54
C PRO A 91 22.07 3.67 -13.64
N GLU A 92 23.35 3.44 -13.92
CA GLU A 92 23.82 2.54 -14.97
C GLU A 92 23.42 1.09 -14.66
N ILE A 93 23.54 0.67 -13.40
CA ILE A 93 23.20 -0.68 -12.95
C ILE A 93 21.69 -0.89 -12.96
N ILE A 94 20.93 0.12 -12.50
CA ILE A 94 19.46 0.07 -12.54
C ILE A 94 18.97 -0.05 -13.99
N TRP A 95 19.50 0.77 -14.91
CA TRP A 95 19.17 0.65 -16.33
C TRP A 95 19.51 -0.73 -16.89
N ALA A 96 20.72 -1.24 -16.63
CA ALA A 96 21.12 -2.57 -17.07
C ALA A 96 20.14 -3.65 -16.55
N TYR A 97 19.79 -3.60 -15.26
CA TYR A 97 18.84 -4.52 -14.64
C TYR A 97 17.46 -4.46 -15.31
N LEU A 98 16.89 -3.26 -15.47
CA LEU A 98 15.56 -3.08 -16.08
C LEU A 98 15.54 -3.50 -17.56
N ILE A 99 16.60 -3.21 -18.31
CA ILE A 99 16.76 -3.64 -19.70
C ILE A 99 16.83 -5.15 -19.78
N ILE A 100 17.69 -5.81 -18.99
CA ILE A 100 17.83 -7.27 -18.97
C ILE A 100 16.49 -7.95 -18.67
N ILE A 101 15.80 -7.51 -17.61
CA ILE A 101 14.48 -8.04 -17.25
C ILE A 101 13.47 -7.85 -18.39
N THR A 102 13.47 -6.69 -19.03
CA THR A 102 12.59 -6.40 -20.17
C THR A 102 12.89 -7.30 -21.35
N LEU A 103 14.17 -7.49 -21.73
CA LEU A 103 14.58 -8.37 -22.81
C LEU A 103 14.19 -9.83 -22.54
N ILE A 104 14.41 -10.34 -21.33
CA ILE A 104 14.00 -11.69 -20.92
C ILE A 104 12.47 -11.84 -20.99
N SER A 105 11.74 -10.82 -20.55
CA SER A 105 10.27 -10.80 -20.56
C SER A 105 9.71 -10.86 -21.99
N LEU A 106 10.32 -10.12 -22.92
CA LEU A 106 9.88 -10.04 -24.31
C LEU A 106 10.36 -11.21 -25.18
N TYR A 107 11.40 -11.94 -24.76
CA TYR A 107 11.93 -13.09 -25.48
C TYR A 107 10.93 -14.27 -25.56
N PRO A 108 10.82 -15.01 -26.68
CA PRO A 108 11.35 -14.67 -28.01
C PRO A 108 10.52 -13.51 -28.55
N PHE A 109 11.16 -12.40 -28.95
CA PHE A 109 10.59 -11.10 -29.36
C PHE A 109 9.44 -11.22 -30.36
N ARG A 110 8.28 -11.65 -29.88
CA ARG A 110 7.09 -11.93 -30.66
C ARG A 110 6.03 -10.97 -30.15
N PHE A 111 5.40 -10.24 -31.06
CA PHE A 111 4.24 -9.41 -30.72
C PHE A 111 3.05 -10.24 -30.22
N ALA A 112 3.04 -11.56 -30.45
CA ALA A 112 1.98 -12.45 -29.97
C ALA A 112 1.86 -12.51 -28.43
N PRO A 113 2.94 -12.66 -27.63
CA PRO A 113 2.90 -12.50 -26.17
C PRO A 113 2.42 -11.13 -25.69
N LEU A 114 2.88 -10.03 -26.30
CA LEU A 114 2.42 -8.66 -26.00
C LEU A 114 0.92 -8.50 -26.30
N ARG A 115 0.46 -8.92 -27.48
CA ARG A 115 -0.95 -8.92 -27.87
C ARG A 115 -1.79 -9.86 -26.98
N LYS A 116 -1.23 -10.99 -26.53
CA LYS A 116 -1.90 -11.86 -25.55
C LYS A 116 -2.01 -11.20 -24.19
N ALA A 117 -0.96 -10.54 -23.69
CA ALA A 117 -0.96 -9.83 -22.40
C ALA A 117 -1.90 -8.60 -22.42
N PHE A 118 -1.82 -7.79 -23.47
CA PHE A 118 -2.54 -6.51 -23.61
C PHE A 118 -4.00 -6.67 -24.09
N LEU A 119 -4.24 -7.50 -25.12
CA LEU A 119 -5.51 -7.53 -25.85
C LEU A 119 -6.35 -8.81 -25.66
N PHE A 120 -5.78 -9.94 -25.23
CA PHE A 120 -6.51 -11.23 -25.22
C PHE A 120 -6.60 -11.99 -23.89
N SER A 121 -5.69 -11.78 -22.93
CA SER A 121 -5.80 -12.39 -21.59
C SER A 121 -6.60 -11.55 -20.63
N LEU A 122 -6.49 -10.21 -20.68
CA LEU A 122 -7.38 -9.34 -19.92
C LEU A 122 -8.79 -9.39 -20.52
N PRO A 123 -9.10 -8.95 -21.75
CA PRO A 123 -10.48 -8.83 -22.19
C PRO A 123 -11.20 -10.17 -22.29
N LYS A 124 -10.62 -11.26 -22.82
CA LYS A 124 -11.36 -12.53 -22.95
C LYS A 124 -11.52 -13.25 -21.61
N LYS A 125 -10.55 -13.19 -20.69
CA LYS A 125 -10.73 -13.78 -19.35
C LYS A 125 -11.43 -12.87 -18.37
N ILE A 126 -11.34 -11.54 -18.48
CA ILE A 126 -12.11 -10.53 -17.71
C ILE A 126 -13.53 -10.43 -18.23
N LYS A 127 -13.78 -10.40 -19.55
CA LYS A 127 -15.14 -10.49 -20.13
C LYS A 127 -15.81 -11.82 -19.82
N ASN A 128 -15.02 -12.90 -19.74
CA ASN A 128 -15.54 -14.16 -19.22
C ASN A 128 -15.66 -14.10 -17.68
N ALA A 129 -14.72 -13.46 -16.96
CA ALA A 129 -14.68 -13.45 -15.49
C ALA A 129 -15.65 -12.52 -14.79
N LEU A 130 -16.03 -11.45 -15.47
CA LEU A 130 -17.19 -10.67 -15.13
C LEU A 130 -18.39 -11.57 -15.44
N PRO A 131 -19.21 -11.92 -14.43
CA PRO A 131 -20.40 -12.72 -14.63
C PRO A 131 -21.25 -12.08 -15.73
N ALA A 132 -21.99 -12.87 -16.51
CA ALA A 132 -22.85 -12.38 -17.57
C ALA A 132 -23.61 -11.11 -17.11
N TYR A 133 -23.19 -9.97 -17.66
CA TYR A 133 -23.33 -8.62 -17.10
C TYR A 133 -24.78 -8.12 -17.09
N LYS A 134 -25.61 -8.64 -16.18
CA LYS A 134 -26.97 -8.13 -16.01
C LYS A 134 -27.38 -7.93 -14.55
N ASP A 135 -26.51 -8.22 -13.58
CA ASP A 135 -26.84 -8.01 -12.17
C ASP A 135 -26.28 -6.69 -11.61
N ILE A 136 -27.02 -6.14 -10.65
CA ILE A 136 -26.74 -4.85 -10.02
C ILE A 136 -25.39 -4.81 -9.29
N ALA A 137 -24.89 -5.97 -8.85
CA ALA A 137 -23.61 -6.06 -8.17
C ALA A 137 -22.44 -5.73 -9.10
N SER A 138 -22.48 -6.24 -10.33
CA SER A 138 -21.43 -5.97 -11.32
C SER A 138 -21.39 -4.50 -11.73
N TRP A 139 -22.56 -3.87 -11.92
CA TRP A 139 -22.67 -2.44 -12.15
C TRP A 139 -22.20 -1.62 -10.95
N GLY A 140 -22.57 -2.04 -9.73
CA GLY A 140 -22.10 -1.39 -8.52
C GLY A 140 -20.60 -1.43 -8.37
N VAL A 141 -19.97 -2.55 -8.72
CA VAL A 141 -18.50 -2.66 -8.72
C VAL A 141 -17.86 -1.67 -9.69
N PHE A 142 -18.36 -1.61 -10.93
CA PHE A 142 -17.88 -0.66 -11.91
C PHE A 142 -18.00 0.79 -11.44
N LEU A 143 -19.14 1.16 -10.86
CA LEU A 143 -19.40 2.50 -10.35
C LEU A 143 -18.43 2.91 -9.23
N PHE A 144 -18.11 2.00 -8.30
CA PHE A 144 -17.12 2.29 -7.25
C PHE A 144 -15.67 2.31 -7.78
N ILE A 145 -15.33 1.45 -8.75
CA ILE A 145 -14.03 1.53 -9.43
C ILE A 145 -13.89 2.87 -10.14
N LEU A 146 -14.95 3.38 -10.78
CA LEU A 146 -14.95 4.68 -11.42
C LEU A 146 -14.67 5.80 -10.40
N ILE A 147 -15.30 5.76 -9.22
CA ILE A 147 -14.99 6.71 -8.13
C ILE A 147 -13.50 6.65 -7.77
N SER A 148 -12.97 5.46 -7.52
CA SER A 148 -11.56 5.27 -7.18
C SER A 148 -10.62 5.75 -8.28
N PHE A 149 -10.96 5.49 -9.55
CA PHE A 149 -10.20 5.94 -10.71
C PHE A 149 -10.19 7.47 -10.83
N LEU A 150 -11.34 8.13 -10.68
CA LEU A 150 -11.43 9.59 -10.71
C LEU A 150 -10.59 10.23 -9.60
N ARG A 151 -10.46 9.58 -8.44
CA ARG A 151 -9.62 10.05 -7.34
C ARG A 151 -8.12 9.98 -7.63
N LEU A 152 -7.67 9.17 -8.60
CA LEU A 152 -6.27 9.21 -9.04
C LEU A 152 -5.90 10.56 -9.65
N MET A 153 -6.86 11.26 -10.26
CA MET A 153 -6.64 12.60 -10.81
C MET A 153 -6.49 13.66 -9.73
N THR A 154 -7.03 13.40 -8.53
CA THR A 154 -6.98 14.36 -7.42
C THR A 154 -5.60 14.36 -6.78
N PRO A 155 -5.16 15.50 -6.19
CA PRO A 155 -3.90 15.57 -5.47
C PRO A 155 -3.78 14.48 -4.39
N GLU A 156 -2.63 13.82 -4.32
CA GLU A 156 -2.26 12.91 -3.23
C GLU A 156 -2.26 13.65 -1.88
N ILE A 157 -2.82 13.00 -0.86
CA ILE A 157 -2.99 13.59 0.49
C ILE A 157 -2.74 12.57 1.61
N ALA A 158 -2.19 11.40 1.31
CA ALA A 158 -1.92 10.40 2.34
C ALA A 158 -0.72 10.73 3.23
N GLU A 159 -0.79 10.18 4.44
CA GLU A 159 0.07 10.51 5.58
C GLU A 159 1.38 9.68 5.57
N ASP A 160 1.38 8.42 5.09
CA ASP A 160 2.60 7.58 5.02
C ASP A 160 3.36 7.75 3.70
N VAL A 161 3.96 8.90 3.53
CA VAL A 161 4.74 9.23 2.32
C VAL A 161 6.11 8.54 2.28
N TYR A 162 6.52 7.86 3.36
CA TYR A 162 7.81 7.14 3.38
C TYR A 162 7.93 6.09 2.27
N HIS A 163 6.80 5.57 1.76
CA HIS A 163 6.78 4.60 0.67
C HIS A 163 7.43 5.12 -0.63
N THR A 164 7.53 6.43 -0.81
CA THR A 164 8.23 7.05 -1.95
C THR A 164 9.44 7.89 -1.55
N ASP A 165 9.47 8.43 -0.33
CA ASP A 165 10.65 9.12 0.19
C ASP A 165 11.84 8.17 0.40
N LEU A 166 11.61 6.94 0.89
CA LEU A 166 12.69 5.98 1.10
C LEU A 166 13.30 5.48 -0.22
N PRO A 167 12.52 5.09 -1.25
CA PRO A 167 13.11 4.82 -2.56
C PRO A 167 13.92 5.99 -3.13
N ARG A 168 13.46 7.24 -2.96
CA ARG A 168 14.21 8.43 -3.38
C ARG A 168 15.54 8.55 -2.63
N LEU A 169 15.52 8.34 -1.31
CA LEU A 169 16.72 8.29 -0.47
C LEU A 169 17.69 7.20 -0.95
N TYR A 170 17.19 6.00 -1.25
CA TYR A 170 18.02 4.87 -1.68
C TYR A 170 18.65 5.09 -3.06
N LEU A 171 17.96 5.77 -3.97
CA LEU A 171 18.52 6.21 -5.24
C LEU A 171 19.61 7.27 -5.02
N ALA A 172 19.36 8.26 -4.17
CA ALA A 172 20.32 9.34 -3.89
C ALA A 172 21.60 8.84 -3.19
N THR A 173 21.46 7.85 -2.31
CA THR A 173 22.56 7.26 -1.53
C THR A 173 23.13 5.99 -2.15
N GLN A 174 22.51 5.50 -3.24
CA GLN A 174 22.86 4.28 -3.96
C GLN A 174 22.80 2.99 -3.13
N THR A 175 22.21 3.02 -1.93
CA THR A 175 22.14 1.88 -1.00
C THR A 175 20.85 1.89 -0.19
N THR A 176 20.46 0.70 0.27
CA THR A 176 19.31 0.52 1.19
C THR A 176 19.76 0.33 2.64
N ILE A 177 21.07 0.31 2.91
CA ILE A 177 21.64 0.13 4.24
C ILE A 177 21.89 1.51 4.86
N HIS A 178 21.07 1.86 5.85
CA HIS A 178 21.15 3.13 6.56
C HIS A 178 20.89 2.92 8.05
N GLU A 179 21.54 3.72 8.89
CA GLU A 179 21.26 3.72 10.32
C GLU A 179 19.83 4.20 10.61
N THR A 180 19.19 3.60 11.62
CA THR A 180 17.90 4.10 12.13
C THR A 180 18.09 5.30 13.03
N ARG A 181 17.38 6.40 12.74
CA ARG A 181 17.29 7.58 13.63
C ARG A 181 15.94 8.25 13.45
N ASP A 182 15.34 8.69 14.55
CA ASP A 182 14.08 9.44 14.59
C ASP A 182 13.02 8.89 13.61
N ILE A 183 12.72 9.64 12.56
CA ILE A 183 11.66 9.32 11.59
C ILE A 183 12.07 8.26 10.56
N LEU A 184 13.37 7.95 10.47
CA LEU A 184 13.95 6.89 9.64
C LEU A 184 13.87 5.51 10.32
N HIS A 185 13.20 5.39 11.47
CA HIS A 185 13.02 4.11 12.17
C HIS A 185 12.31 3.04 11.33
N VAL A 186 11.62 3.40 10.26
CA VAL A 186 10.95 2.45 9.34
C VAL A 186 11.88 1.81 8.31
N ILE A 187 13.15 2.25 8.21
CA ILE A 187 14.14 1.69 7.26
C ILE A 187 14.38 0.18 7.42
N PRO A 188 14.51 -0.38 8.63
CA PRO A 188 14.76 -1.82 8.79
C PRO A 188 13.54 -2.68 8.49
N TYR A 189 12.36 -2.08 8.30
CA TYR A 189 11.16 -2.84 7.98
C TYR A 189 11.27 -3.47 6.59
N PRO A 190 10.57 -4.58 6.32
CA PRO A 190 10.47 -5.13 4.97
C PRO A 190 9.84 -4.12 3.99
N GLN A 191 10.39 -4.04 2.77
CA GLN A 191 10.08 -2.96 1.82
C GLN A 191 9.95 -3.44 0.36
N LEU A 192 9.40 -4.65 0.14
CA LEU A 192 9.32 -5.25 -1.19
C LEU A 192 8.49 -4.39 -2.18
N ALA A 193 7.41 -3.78 -1.73
CA ALA A 193 6.57 -2.94 -2.59
C ALA A 193 7.26 -1.61 -2.93
N GLU A 194 8.00 -1.03 -1.98
CA GLU A 194 8.78 0.17 -2.14
C GLU A 194 9.92 -0.05 -3.16
N MET A 195 10.50 -1.25 -3.24
CA MET A 195 11.48 -1.57 -4.28
C MET A 195 10.86 -1.60 -5.68
N VAL A 196 9.56 -1.90 -5.79
CA VAL A 196 8.84 -1.74 -7.05
C VAL A 196 8.59 -0.26 -7.35
N TYR A 197 8.29 0.56 -6.32
CA TYR A 197 8.14 2.01 -6.46
C TYR A 197 9.44 2.73 -6.79
N LEU A 198 10.59 2.16 -6.48
CA LEU A 198 11.89 2.68 -6.91
C LEU A 198 11.98 2.81 -8.44
N ILE A 199 11.30 1.96 -9.22
CA ILE A 199 11.33 2.01 -10.69
C ILE A 199 10.73 3.31 -11.25
N PRO A 200 9.46 3.67 -11.00
CA PRO A 200 8.92 4.93 -11.51
C PRO A 200 9.60 6.15 -10.88
N ILE A 201 10.06 6.07 -9.62
CA ILE A 201 10.80 7.16 -8.98
C ILE A 201 12.16 7.38 -9.66
N PHE A 202 12.84 6.31 -10.06
CA PHE A 202 14.06 6.38 -10.86
C PHE A 202 13.84 7.02 -12.22
N LEU A 203 12.65 6.85 -12.81
CA LEU A 203 12.24 7.53 -14.04
C LEU A 203 11.81 8.99 -13.82
N GLY A 204 11.94 9.52 -12.59
CA GLY A 204 11.54 10.88 -12.25
C GLY A 204 10.03 11.05 -12.01
N ASP A 205 9.28 9.95 -11.85
CA ASP A 205 7.83 9.97 -11.77
C ASP A 205 7.31 9.27 -10.50
N LYS A 206 7.20 10.01 -9.40
CA LYS A 206 6.64 9.46 -8.14
C LYS A 206 5.15 9.14 -8.24
N GLU A 207 4.41 9.87 -9.07
CA GLU A 207 2.95 9.80 -9.15
C GLU A 207 2.46 8.46 -9.70
N THR A 208 3.22 7.84 -10.60
CA THR A 208 2.97 6.48 -11.10
C THR A 208 2.85 5.43 -9.98
N THR A 209 3.43 5.63 -8.79
CA THR A 209 3.31 4.67 -7.67
C THR A 209 1.86 4.47 -7.23
N ARG A 210 1.02 5.52 -7.24
CA ARG A 210 -0.43 5.44 -6.97
C ARG A 210 -1.14 4.57 -8.00
N PHE A 211 -0.74 4.65 -9.26
CA PHE A 211 -1.30 3.85 -10.35
C PHE A 211 -0.88 2.38 -10.26
N ILE A 212 0.35 2.10 -9.81
CA ILE A 212 0.80 0.74 -9.51
C ILE A 212 -0.03 0.16 -8.37
N HIS A 213 -0.21 0.89 -7.26
CA HIS A 213 -1.06 0.48 -6.14
C HIS A 213 -2.50 0.21 -6.56
N PHE A 214 -3.08 1.12 -7.35
CA PHE A 214 -4.42 0.96 -7.92
C PHE A 214 -4.52 -0.27 -8.84
N GLY A 215 -3.45 -0.59 -9.59
CA GLY A 215 -3.38 -1.82 -10.35
C GLY A 215 -3.52 -3.07 -9.47
N PHE A 216 -2.88 -3.12 -8.30
CA PHE A 216 -3.08 -4.20 -7.33
C PHE A 216 -4.49 -4.21 -6.72
N TYR A 217 -5.10 -3.05 -6.48
CA TYR A 217 -6.52 -2.96 -6.11
C TYR A 217 -7.41 -3.64 -7.16
N LEU A 218 -7.20 -3.36 -8.44
CA LEU A 218 -7.94 -4.00 -9.54
C LEU A 218 -7.69 -5.51 -9.59
N LEU A 219 -6.45 -5.95 -9.34
CA LEU A 219 -6.13 -7.38 -9.28
C LEU A 219 -6.88 -8.11 -8.17
N ILE A 220 -7.06 -7.50 -7.00
CA ILE A 220 -7.87 -8.07 -5.92
C ILE A 220 -9.33 -8.21 -6.37
N VAL A 221 -9.89 -7.15 -6.97
CA VAL A 221 -11.27 -7.18 -7.49
C VAL A 221 -11.44 -8.30 -8.52
N PHE A 222 -10.53 -8.41 -9.49
CA PHE A 222 -10.57 -9.48 -10.49
C PHE A 222 -10.35 -10.87 -9.89
N LEU A 223 -9.54 -10.99 -8.84
CA LEU A 223 -9.33 -12.24 -8.12
C LEU A 223 -10.59 -12.68 -7.38
N LEU A 224 -11.29 -11.75 -6.72
CA LEU A 224 -12.59 -12.02 -6.08
C LEU A 224 -13.65 -12.45 -7.10
N PHE A 225 -13.71 -11.80 -8.28
CA PHE A 225 -14.55 -12.27 -9.36
C PHE A 225 -14.17 -13.69 -9.80
N ALA A 226 -12.87 -13.98 -9.96
CA ALA A 226 -12.40 -15.31 -10.37
C ALA A 226 -12.78 -16.41 -9.36
N ILE A 227 -12.81 -16.09 -8.06
CA ILE A 227 -13.29 -16.99 -7.00
C ILE A 227 -14.78 -17.30 -7.19
N ALA A 228 -15.59 -16.28 -7.47
CA ALA A 228 -17.05 -16.39 -7.61
C ALA A 228 -17.54 -17.15 -8.84
N ARG A 229 -16.67 -17.36 -9.84
CA ARG A 229 -17.05 -18.11 -11.06
C ARG A 229 -17.19 -19.61 -10.84
N ASN A 230 -16.57 -20.17 -9.81
CA ASN A 230 -16.78 -21.58 -9.52
C ASN A 230 -18.26 -21.77 -9.17
N LYS A 231 -18.96 -22.68 -9.84
CA LYS A 231 -20.40 -22.91 -9.62
C LYS A 231 -20.70 -23.24 -8.15
N GLU A 232 -19.79 -23.94 -7.49
CA GLU A 232 -19.86 -24.27 -6.07
C GLU A 232 -19.75 -23.04 -5.15
N ASN A 233 -19.14 -21.96 -5.65
CA ASN A 233 -18.86 -20.72 -4.91
C ASN A 233 -19.67 -19.53 -5.44
N SER A 234 -20.76 -19.76 -6.19
CA SER A 234 -21.56 -18.69 -6.81
C SER A 234 -22.10 -17.68 -5.79
N PHE A 235 -22.28 -18.11 -4.53
CA PHE A 235 -22.70 -17.26 -3.42
C PHE A 235 -21.70 -16.13 -3.12
N THR A 236 -20.43 -16.26 -3.52
CA THR A 236 -19.39 -15.26 -3.30
C THR A 236 -19.43 -14.09 -4.29
N LYS A 237 -20.38 -14.08 -5.24
CA LYS A 237 -20.46 -13.06 -6.32
C LYS A 237 -20.60 -11.61 -5.86
N TYR A 238 -21.04 -11.38 -4.61
CA TYR A 238 -21.15 -10.04 -4.03
C TYR A 238 -19.86 -9.57 -3.33
N ALA A 239 -18.85 -10.44 -3.17
CA ALA A 239 -17.62 -10.10 -2.47
C ALA A 239 -16.87 -8.93 -3.13
N PRO A 240 -16.73 -8.88 -4.47
CA PRO A 240 -16.14 -7.71 -5.13
C PRO A 240 -16.89 -6.41 -4.80
N LEU A 241 -18.23 -6.42 -4.76
CA LEU A 241 -19.02 -5.23 -4.41
C LEU A 241 -18.72 -4.78 -2.99
N LEU A 242 -18.80 -5.70 -2.03
CA LEU A 242 -18.51 -5.42 -0.62
C LEU A 242 -17.10 -4.85 -0.45
N PHE A 243 -16.11 -5.38 -1.18
CA PHE A 243 -14.75 -4.88 -1.19
C PHE A 243 -14.69 -3.43 -1.68
N VAL A 244 -15.17 -3.15 -2.91
CA VAL A 244 -15.00 -1.82 -3.50
C VAL A 244 -15.84 -0.73 -2.84
N SER A 245 -16.95 -1.10 -2.19
CA SER A 245 -17.83 -0.16 -1.48
C SER A 245 -17.39 0.14 -0.04
N ALA A 246 -16.23 -0.35 0.39
CA ALA A 246 -15.70 -0.06 1.72
C ALA A 246 -15.04 1.33 1.77
N PRO A 247 -15.33 2.16 2.79
CA PRO A 247 -14.76 3.50 2.94
C PRO A 247 -13.24 3.53 2.80
N MET A 248 -12.57 2.58 3.46
CA MET A 248 -11.11 2.45 3.43
C MET A 248 -10.59 2.13 2.03
N MET A 249 -11.28 1.26 1.29
CA MET A 249 -10.87 0.89 -0.08
C MET A 249 -11.02 2.08 -1.03
N ILE A 250 -12.08 2.87 -0.89
CA ILE A 250 -12.28 4.09 -1.68
C ILE A 250 -11.23 5.15 -1.35
N ARG A 251 -10.83 5.28 -0.07
CA ARG A 251 -9.76 6.19 0.35
C ARG A 251 -8.39 5.73 -0.20
N TYR A 252 -8.07 4.46 -0.06
CA TYR A 252 -6.71 3.94 -0.29
C TYR A 252 -6.45 3.49 -1.73
N SER A 253 -7.48 3.26 -2.55
CA SER A 253 -7.32 2.93 -3.98
C SER A 253 -6.64 4.04 -4.79
N SER A 254 -6.62 5.25 -4.27
CA SER A 254 -6.02 6.41 -4.94
C SER A 254 -4.78 6.93 -4.23
N THR A 255 -4.07 6.09 -3.48
CA THR A 255 -2.86 6.53 -2.75
C THR A 255 -1.66 5.61 -2.93
N GLN A 256 -0.47 6.09 -2.61
CA GLN A 256 0.82 5.41 -2.73
C GLN A 256 1.15 4.47 -1.54
N TYR A 257 0.15 3.84 -0.94
CA TYR A 257 0.37 2.83 0.09
C TYR A 257 0.90 1.52 -0.50
N VAL A 258 1.15 0.53 0.34
CA VAL A 258 1.59 -0.81 -0.08
C VAL A 258 0.56 -1.90 0.22
N ASP A 259 -0.54 -1.54 0.88
CA ASP A 259 -1.53 -2.48 1.42
C ASP A 259 -2.15 -3.41 0.36
N PHE A 260 -2.37 -2.97 -0.88
CA PHE A 260 -2.94 -3.83 -1.91
C PHE A 260 -1.97 -4.86 -2.48
N PHE A 261 -0.65 -4.64 -2.40
CA PHE A 261 0.32 -5.70 -2.69
C PHE A 261 0.15 -6.84 -1.70
N MET A 262 0.05 -6.48 -0.41
CA MET A 262 -0.12 -7.43 0.69
C MET A 262 -1.46 -8.16 0.61
N VAL A 263 -2.59 -7.45 0.43
CA VAL A 263 -3.92 -8.08 0.33
C VAL A 263 -4.02 -9.00 -0.89
N PHE A 264 -3.49 -8.57 -2.05
CA PHE A 264 -3.47 -9.39 -3.26
C PHE A 264 -2.71 -10.69 -3.05
N SER A 265 -1.46 -10.59 -2.57
CA SER A 265 -0.61 -11.77 -2.37
C SER A 265 -1.10 -12.66 -1.25
N PHE A 266 -1.70 -12.09 -0.19
CA PHE A 266 -2.36 -12.87 0.86
C PHE A 266 -3.51 -13.69 0.28
N LEU A 267 -4.50 -13.04 -0.36
CA LEU A 267 -5.64 -13.74 -0.95
C LEU A 267 -5.19 -14.80 -1.96
N LEU A 268 -4.25 -14.46 -2.84
CA LEU A 268 -3.73 -15.39 -3.85
C LEU A 268 -3.01 -16.59 -3.21
N SER A 269 -2.18 -16.37 -2.20
CA SER A 269 -1.45 -17.46 -1.52
C SER A 269 -2.42 -18.47 -0.91
N ILE A 270 -3.46 -17.99 -0.20
CA ILE A 270 -4.43 -18.86 0.49
C ILE A 270 -5.26 -19.66 -0.51
N ILE A 271 -5.79 -19.04 -1.57
CA ILE A 271 -6.61 -19.76 -2.55
C ILE A 271 -5.82 -20.79 -3.36
N LEU A 272 -4.49 -20.64 -3.41
CA LEU A 272 -3.63 -21.62 -4.06
C LEU A 272 -3.46 -22.87 -3.21
N ILE A 273 -3.69 -22.81 -1.89
CA ILE A 273 -3.64 -24.00 -1.01
C ILE A 273 -4.87 -24.87 -1.31
N GLU A 274 -4.65 -25.95 -2.05
CA GLU A 274 -5.68 -26.92 -2.43
C GLU A 274 -5.39 -28.31 -1.83
N LYS A 275 -6.43 -29.14 -1.68
CA LYS A 275 -6.29 -30.52 -1.18
C LYS A 275 -5.43 -31.37 -2.12
N GLY A 276 -4.55 -32.20 -1.57
CA GLY A 276 -3.63 -33.03 -2.37
C GLY A 276 -2.46 -32.21 -2.91
N PHE A 277 -2.02 -31.23 -2.12
CA PHE A 277 -1.08 -30.21 -2.52
C PHE A 277 0.28 -30.79 -2.90
N SER A 278 0.72 -30.58 -4.15
CA SER A 278 2.08 -30.97 -4.55
C SER A 278 3.11 -30.04 -3.95
N VAL A 279 4.32 -30.56 -3.66
CA VAL A 279 5.46 -29.77 -3.11
C VAL A 279 5.72 -28.51 -3.93
N LYS A 280 5.66 -28.58 -5.28
CA LYS A 280 5.85 -27.41 -6.15
C LYS A 280 4.78 -26.34 -5.94
N ASN A 281 3.52 -26.74 -5.77
CA ASN A 281 2.45 -25.78 -5.50
C ASN A 281 2.57 -25.20 -4.09
N THR A 282 3.08 -25.98 -3.13
CA THR A 282 3.43 -25.50 -1.78
C THR A 282 4.49 -24.43 -1.82
N ILE A 283 5.60 -24.67 -2.53
CA ILE A 283 6.65 -23.67 -2.72
C ILE A 283 6.07 -22.41 -3.36
N LEU A 284 5.22 -22.56 -4.39
CA LEU A 284 4.60 -21.41 -5.05
C LEU A 284 3.73 -20.58 -4.10
N SER A 285 2.78 -21.22 -3.41
CA SER A 285 1.91 -20.53 -2.44
C SER A 285 2.74 -19.90 -1.31
N ALA A 286 3.79 -20.59 -0.85
CA ALA A 286 4.69 -20.11 0.18
C ALA A 286 5.52 -18.90 -0.26
N ILE A 287 6.07 -18.88 -1.48
CA ILE A 287 6.80 -17.70 -2.01
C ILE A 287 5.86 -16.49 -2.10
N ILE A 288 4.64 -16.71 -2.58
CA ILE A 288 3.62 -15.65 -2.63
C ILE A 288 3.26 -15.20 -1.21
N PHE A 289 3.15 -16.12 -0.24
CA PHE A 289 2.99 -15.75 1.17
C PHE A 289 4.19 -14.95 1.69
N GLY A 290 5.42 -15.40 1.41
CA GLY A 290 6.65 -14.71 1.80
C GLY A 290 6.72 -13.26 1.30
N SER A 291 6.08 -12.96 0.16
CA SER A 291 5.97 -11.58 -0.30
C SER A 291 5.16 -10.69 0.63
N ILE A 292 4.15 -11.20 1.34
CA ILE A 292 3.38 -10.39 2.31
C ILE A 292 4.25 -10.04 3.52
N LEU A 293 5.04 -11.01 4.00
CA LEU A 293 6.02 -10.83 5.07
C LEU A 293 7.10 -9.81 4.66
N SER A 294 7.38 -9.75 3.36
CA SER A 294 8.33 -8.83 2.75
C SER A 294 7.77 -7.43 2.48
N VAL A 295 6.45 -7.26 2.55
CA VAL A 295 5.76 -5.96 2.37
C VAL A 295 5.45 -5.32 3.72
N LYS A 296 5.01 -6.09 4.72
CA LYS A 296 4.80 -5.58 6.08
C LYS A 296 5.12 -6.65 7.12
N LEU A 297 6.02 -6.35 8.05
CA LEU A 297 6.49 -7.31 9.06
C LEU A 297 5.36 -7.89 9.93
N TRP A 298 4.41 -7.05 10.36
CA TRP A 298 3.33 -7.48 11.27
C TRP A 298 2.48 -8.62 10.69
N THR A 299 2.48 -8.81 9.36
CA THR A 299 1.77 -9.92 8.69
C THR A 299 2.34 -11.30 9.04
N LEU A 300 3.51 -11.36 9.69
CA LEU A 300 4.04 -12.57 10.32
C LEU A 300 3.03 -13.20 11.28
N VAL A 301 2.16 -12.38 11.87
CA VAL A 301 1.05 -12.84 12.72
C VAL A 301 0.19 -13.91 12.03
N TYR A 302 -0.02 -13.82 10.71
CA TYR A 302 -0.89 -14.72 9.95
C TYR A 302 -0.30 -16.12 9.70
N MET A 303 0.99 -16.31 9.98
CA MET A 303 1.69 -17.56 9.67
C MET A 303 1.09 -18.79 10.38
N PRO A 304 0.72 -18.74 11.69
CA PRO A 304 0.07 -19.85 12.37
C PRO A 304 -1.27 -20.25 11.74
N ALA A 305 -2.19 -19.31 11.47
CA ALA A 305 -3.46 -19.65 10.80
C ALA A 305 -3.23 -20.33 9.44
N VAL A 306 -2.25 -19.90 8.65
CA VAL A 306 -1.95 -20.51 7.35
C VAL A 306 -1.36 -21.91 7.50
N ILE A 307 -0.46 -22.13 8.46
CA ILE A 307 0.10 -23.46 8.74
C ILE A 307 -1.00 -24.43 9.20
N ILE A 308 -1.85 -24.00 10.14
CA ILE A 308 -2.97 -24.81 10.62
C ILE A 308 -3.95 -25.10 9.48
N TYR A 309 -4.22 -24.12 8.62
CA TYR A 309 -5.06 -24.30 7.45
C TYR A 309 -4.50 -25.34 6.48
N LEU A 310 -3.19 -25.24 6.16
CA LEU A 310 -2.48 -26.20 5.33
C LEU A 310 -2.59 -27.63 5.91
N ILE A 311 -2.47 -27.76 7.24
CA ILE A 311 -2.63 -29.02 7.97
C ILE A 311 -4.04 -29.57 7.84
N ILE A 312 -5.06 -28.77 8.10
CA ILE A 312 -6.47 -29.22 8.07
C ILE A 312 -6.87 -29.68 6.66
N ILE A 313 -6.52 -28.92 5.63
CA ILE A 313 -6.86 -29.24 4.23
C ILE A 313 -6.16 -30.52 3.75
N ASN A 314 -4.99 -30.83 4.31
CA ASN A 314 -4.20 -32.00 3.95
C ASN A 314 -4.13 -33.07 5.05
N LYS A 315 -5.10 -33.09 5.98
CA LYS A 315 -5.13 -34.00 7.14
C LYS A 315 -5.11 -35.50 6.80
N ASN A 316 -5.51 -35.86 5.57
CA ASN A 316 -5.54 -37.25 5.12
C ASN A 316 -4.18 -37.75 4.58
N LEU A 317 -3.16 -36.88 4.53
CA LEU A 317 -1.81 -37.31 4.16
C LEU A 317 -1.15 -38.07 5.31
N LYS A 318 -0.23 -38.99 4.97
CA LYS A 318 0.68 -39.59 5.95
C LYS A 318 1.45 -38.49 6.69
N ILE A 319 1.68 -38.67 7.99
CA ILE A 319 2.32 -37.67 8.85
C ILE A 319 3.66 -37.16 8.30
N ASN A 320 4.51 -38.04 7.75
CA ASN A 320 5.79 -37.65 7.15
C ASN A 320 5.62 -36.71 5.94
N ASN A 321 4.60 -36.95 5.11
CA ASN A 321 4.29 -36.08 3.97
C ASN A 321 3.72 -34.74 4.44
N LEU A 322 2.91 -34.76 5.50
CA LEU A 322 2.36 -33.54 6.09
C LEU A 322 3.45 -32.66 6.70
N ILE A 323 4.36 -33.24 7.50
CA ILE A 323 5.53 -32.54 8.04
C ILE A 323 6.36 -31.96 6.90
N LYS A 324 6.66 -32.75 5.87
CA LYS A 324 7.38 -32.28 4.68
C LYS A 324 6.71 -31.06 4.03
N LEU A 325 5.39 -31.08 3.86
CA LEU A 325 4.66 -29.94 3.29
C LEU A 325 4.76 -28.70 4.17
N VAL A 326 4.56 -28.83 5.48
CA VAL A 326 4.65 -27.72 6.43
C VAL A 326 6.07 -27.14 6.44
N THR A 327 7.09 -27.99 6.54
CA THR A 327 8.50 -27.58 6.51
C THR A 327 8.84 -26.85 5.21
N VAL A 328 8.45 -27.40 4.06
CA VAL A 328 8.66 -26.76 2.76
C VAL A 328 7.95 -25.40 2.69
N PHE A 329 6.73 -25.30 3.21
CA PHE A 329 5.99 -24.04 3.24
C PHE A 329 6.73 -22.98 4.07
N ILE A 330 7.13 -23.32 5.30
CA ILE A 330 7.82 -22.41 6.21
C ILE A 330 9.10 -21.88 5.55
N PHE A 331 10.01 -22.76 5.14
CA PHE A 331 11.29 -22.33 4.55
C PHE A 331 11.12 -21.56 3.24
N SER A 332 10.21 -21.98 2.37
CA SER A 332 9.94 -21.27 1.11
C SER A 332 9.33 -19.90 1.35
N SER A 333 8.48 -19.75 2.38
CA SER A 333 7.89 -18.45 2.74
C SER A 333 8.90 -17.50 3.36
N LEU A 334 9.92 -18.00 4.05
CA LEU A 334 10.99 -17.18 4.62
C LEU A 334 12.06 -16.79 3.60
N SER A 335 12.10 -17.46 2.44
CA SER A 335 13.12 -17.16 1.40
C SER A 335 13.03 -15.74 0.84
N VAL A 336 11.82 -15.20 0.67
CA VAL A 336 11.59 -13.84 0.15
C VAL A 336 11.94 -12.77 1.19
N PRO A 337 11.46 -12.85 2.46
CA PRO A 337 11.78 -11.84 3.45
C PRO A 337 13.21 -11.93 4.00
N LEU A 338 13.96 -13.00 3.68
CA LEU A 338 15.30 -13.22 4.20
C LEU A 338 16.22 -12.01 4.00
N ILE A 339 16.20 -11.37 2.82
CA ILE A 339 17.03 -10.19 2.55
C ILE A 339 16.69 -9.02 3.49
N TRP A 340 15.40 -8.84 3.80
CA TRP A 340 14.93 -7.80 4.71
C TRP A 340 15.31 -8.11 6.16
N TYR A 341 15.23 -9.37 6.57
CA TYR A 341 15.62 -9.78 7.92
C TYR A 341 17.12 -9.69 8.14
N ILE A 342 17.93 -10.05 7.13
CA ILE A 342 19.39 -9.84 7.17
C ILE A 342 19.69 -8.34 7.24
N ARG A 343 19.07 -7.52 6.39
CA ARG A 343 19.22 -6.06 6.44
C ARG A 343 18.86 -5.50 7.81
N SER A 344 17.74 -5.94 8.36
CA SER A 344 17.26 -5.51 9.67
C SER A 344 18.24 -5.87 10.78
N PHE A 345 18.80 -7.07 10.74
CA PHE A 345 19.84 -7.52 11.65
C PHE A 345 21.13 -6.71 11.53
N ILE A 346 21.59 -6.40 10.31
CA ILE A 346 22.79 -5.57 10.08
C ILE A 346 22.59 -4.17 10.66
N ILE A 347 21.42 -3.57 10.46
CA ILE A 347 21.14 -2.19 10.86
C ILE A 347 20.89 -2.06 12.37
N THR A 348 20.16 -3.02 12.96
CA THR A 348 19.61 -2.87 14.33
C THR A 348 20.07 -3.94 15.32
N GLY A 349 20.73 -5.01 14.85
CA GLY A 349 21.00 -6.22 15.63
C GLY A 349 19.77 -7.13 15.83
N ASN A 350 18.61 -6.78 15.24
CA ASN A 350 17.35 -7.53 15.35
C ASN A 350 16.78 -7.87 13.96
N PRO A 351 16.66 -9.16 13.57
CA PRO A 351 16.17 -9.52 12.23
C PRO A 351 14.67 -9.25 12.02
N ILE A 352 13.90 -9.09 13.09
CA ILE A 352 12.46 -8.84 13.07
C ILE A 352 12.12 -7.52 13.77
N TYR A 353 13.01 -6.53 13.64
CA TYR A 353 12.81 -5.20 14.18
C TYR A 353 11.47 -4.58 13.73
N PRO A 354 10.68 -3.97 14.63
CA PRO A 354 11.02 -3.61 16.00
C PRO A 354 10.56 -4.63 17.05
N ILE A 355 10.03 -5.78 16.64
CA ILE A 355 9.49 -6.80 17.56
C ILE A 355 10.60 -7.29 18.49
N PHE A 356 10.32 -7.35 19.80
CA PHE A 356 11.28 -7.72 20.86
C PHE A 356 12.49 -6.78 21.03
N SER A 357 12.45 -5.57 20.48
CA SER A 357 13.50 -4.56 20.74
C SER A 357 13.40 -4.03 22.17
N LYS A 358 14.55 -3.69 22.77
CA LYS A 358 14.60 -3.09 24.12
C LYS A 358 13.89 -1.73 24.13
N LEU A 359 13.12 -1.44 25.20
CA LEU A 359 12.38 -0.18 25.36
C LEU A 359 13.29 1.04 25.19
N GLU A 360 14.48 1.00 25.78
CA GLU A 360 15.49 2.05 25.69
C GLU A 360 15.91 2.35 24.24
N TYR A 361 16.02 1.33 23.38
CA TYR A 361 16.32 1.53 21.96
C TYR A 361 15.16 2.20 21.21
N LEU A 362 13.92 1.91 21.60
CA LEU A 362 12.71 2.50 21.00
C LEU A 362 12.52 3.96 21.43
N GLU A 363 12.78 4.25 22.70
CA GLU A 363 12.75 5.60 23.27
C GLU A 363 13.83 6.51 22.68
N VAL A 364 15.07 6.02 22.56
CA VAL A 364 16.19 6.78 21.94
C VAL A 364 15.91 7.14 20.48
N ASN A 365 15.12 6.34 19.78
CA ASN A 365 14.75 6.59 18.39
C ASN A 365 13.37 7.27 18.24
N ASN A 366 12.77 7.76 19.32
CA ASN A 366 11.45 8.41 19.33
C ASN A 366 10.35 7.58 18.64
N ILE A 367 10.45 6.26 18.75
CA ILE A 367 9.49 5.36 18.11
C ILE A 367 8.30 5.27 19.04
N ALA A 368 7.19 5.89 18.66
CA ALA A 368 5.88 5.61 19.24
C ALA A 368 5.49 4.18 18.86
N ALA A 369 6.11 3.20 19.50
CA ALA A 369 5.76 1.81 19.33
C ALA A 369 4.51 1.57 20.18
N PRO A 370 3.35 1.23 19.59
CA PRO A 370 2.25 0.66 20.35
C PRO A 370 2.57 -0.80 20.73
N LEU A 371 3.83 -1.09 21.02
CA LEU A 371 4.30 -2.40 21.43
C LEU A 371 4.20 -2.46 22.94
N SER A 372 2.94 -2.46 23.41
CA SER A 372 2.66 -2.94 24.76
C SER A 372 3.35 -4.30 24.93
N SER A 373 3.93 -4.55 26.10
CA SER A 373 4.62 -5.79 26.47
C SER A 373 3.76 -7.06 26.34
N ASN A 374 2.50 -6.94 25.92
CA ASN A 374 1.52 -8.01 25.79
C ASN A 374 1.01 -8.13 24.33
N TYR A 375 1.79 -8.77 23.46
CA TYR A 375 1.37 -9.12 22.09
C TYR A 375 0.16 -10.06 22.04
N PHE A 376 -0.07 -10.81 23.11
CA PHE A 376 -1.15 -11.79 23.24
C PHE A 376 -2.16 -11.38 24.31
N GLY A 377 -3.42 -11.67 24.04
CA GLY A 377 -4.57 -11.46 24.93
C GLY A 377 -5.80 -11.07 24.12
N ILE A 378 -6.95 -11.00 24.79
CA ILE A 378 -8.21 -10.66 24.10
C ILE A 378 -8.08 -9.28 23.45
N ASN A 379 -8.22 -9.23 22.13
CA ASN A 379 -8.13 -8.01 21.35
C ASN A 379 -9.50 -7.36 21.19
N TRP A 380 -9.94 -6.64 22.23
CA TRP A 380 -11.17 -5.86 22.17
C TRP A 380 -11.12 -4.71 21.15
N ASN A 381 -9.92 -4.28 20.74
CA ASN A 381 -9.76 -3.17 19.80
C ASN A 381 -10.42 -3.47 18.45
N MET A 382 -10.57 -4.73 18.06
CA MET A 382 -11.23 -5.11 16.80
C MET A 382 -12.68 -4.63 16.69
N PHE A 383 -13.33 -4.42 17.84
CA PHE A 383 -14.72 -3.99 17.93
C PHE A 383 -14.88 -2.50 18.22
N LEU A 384 -13.79 -1.73 18.27
CA LEU A 384 -13.86 -0.30 18.46
C LEU A 384 -14.38 0.39 17.18
N PRO A 385 -15.24 1.43 17.30
CA PRO A 385 -15.82 2.12 16.14
C PRO A 385 -14.79 2.66 15.13
N GLU A 386 -13.64 3.13 15.59
CA GLU A 386 -12.52 3.59 14.76
C GLU A 386 -12.00 2.51 13.79
N ASN A 387 -12.03 1.25 14.21
CA ASN A 387 -11.56 0.10 13.44
C ASN A 387 -12.64 -0.45 12.51
N MET A 388 -13.91 -0.10 12.75
CA MET A 388 -15.02 -0.47 11.89
C MET A 388 -15.08 0.32 10.58
N VAL A 389 -14.34 1.44 10.46
CA VAL A 389 -14.27 2.26 9.24
C VAL A 389 -13.65 1.50 8.05
N VAL A 390 -12.94 0.39 8.32
CA VAL A 390 -12.42 -0.55 7.32
C VAL A 390 -13.56 -1.18 6.51
N TYR A 391 -14.71 -1.40 7.13
CA TYR A 391 -15.77 -2.23 6.59
C TYR A 391 -16.80 -1.41 5.81
N SER A 392 -17.28 -1.95 4.70
CA SER A 392 -18.41 -1.35 3.99
C SER A 392 -19.69 -1.39 4.85
N PRO A 393 -20.55 -0.35 4.83
CA PRO A 393 -21.88 -0.48 5.41
C PRO A 393 -22.69 -1.65 4.80
N LEU A 394 -22.45 -1.99 3.54
CA LEU A 394 -23.03 -3.18 2.89
C LEU A 394 -22.54 -4.49 3.50
N PHE A 395 -21.33 -4.52 4.08
CA PHE A 395 -20.80 -5.70 4.77
C PHE A 395 -21.62 -5.99 6.02
N PHE A 396 -21.91 -4.99 6.86
CA PHE A 396 -22.74 -5.17 8.05
C PHE A 396 -24.15 -5.66 7.70
N LEU A 397 -24.75 -5.09 6.64
CA LEU A 397 -26.03 -5.57 6.15
C LEU A 397 -25.95 -7.03 5.67
N GLY A 398 -24.87 -7.40 4.99
CA GLY A 398 -24.57 -8.78 4.62
C GLY A 398 -24.42 -9.71 5.83
N VAL A 399 -23.80 -9.26 6.92
CA VAL A 399 -23.66 -10.02 8.17
C VAL A 399 -25.04 -10.27 8.79
N ILE A 400 -25.89 -9.25 8.89
CA ILE A 400 -27.28 -9.40 9.37
C ILE A 400 -28.02 -10.44 8.53
N PHE A 401 -27.93 -10.32 7.21
CA PHE A 401 -28.58 -11.26 6.29
C PHE A 401 -28.01 -12.68 6.37
N LEU A 402 -26.72 -12.82 6.66
CA LEU A 402 -26.08 -14.11 6.88
C LEU A 402 -26.68 -14.81 8.10
N PHE A 403 -26.90 -14.09 9.21
CA PHE A 403 -27.59 -14.64 10.38
C PHE A 403 -29.04 -15.03 10.08
N LEU A 404 -29.79 -14.17 9.37
CA LEU A 404 -31.19 -14.46 8.99
C LEU A 404 -31.32 -15.65 8.04
N THR A 405 -30.28 -15.95 7.25
CA THR A 405 -30.27 -17.03 6.26
C THR A 405 -29.34 -18.19 6.64
N PHE A 406 -28.90 -18.25 7.89
CA PHE A 406 -27.81 -19.13 8.34
C PHE A 406 -28.00 -20.58 7.93
N ASN A 407 -29.20 -21.14 8.14
CA ASN A 407 -29.51 -22.55 7.81
C ASN A 407 -29.32 -22.90 6.32
N LYS A 408 -29.51 -21.93 5.41
CA LYS A 408 -29.24 -22.10 3.98
C LYS A 408 -27.77 -21.82 3.69
N ALA A 409 -27.26 -20.69 4.18
CA ALA A 409 -25.90 -20.24 3.93
C ALA A 409 -24.85 -21.26 4.38
N ILE A 410 -25.04 -21.88 5.55
CA ILE A 410 -24.10 -22.86 6.11
C ILE A 410 -23.94 -24.10 5.22
N LYS A 411 -24.98 -24.50 4.46
CA LYS A 411 -24.90 -25.64 3.55
C LYS A 411 -23.86 -25.43 2.44
N HIS A 412 -23.67 -24.17 2.02
CA HIS A 412 -22.69 -23.79 1.01
C HIS A 412 -21.34 -23.42 1.66
N ILE A 413 -21.37 -22.61 2.72
CA ILE A 413 -20.17 -22.12 3.41
C ILE A 413 -19.35 -23.28 4.00
N LYS A 414 -19.98 -24.29 4.61
CA LYS A 414 -19.23 -25.38 5.29
C LYS A 414 -18.31 -26.19 4.37
N HIS A 415 -18.55 -26.17 3.06
CA HIS A 415 -17.73 -26.85 2.07
C HIS A 415 -16.77 -25.92 1.33
N PHE A 416 -16.85 -24.62 1.58
CA PHE A 416 -15.98 -23.64 0.96
C PHE A 416 -14.64 -23.57 1.70
N PRO A 417 -13.50 -23.85 1.05
CA PRO A 417 -12.21 -23.94 1.73
C PRO A 417 -11.80 -22.68 2.51
N LEU A 418 -12.17 -21.47 2.04
CA LEU A 418 -11.86 -20.24 2.75
C LEU A 418 -12.66 -20.07 4.05
N SER A 419 -13.74 -20.82 4.27
CA SER A 419 -14.52 -20.75 5.50
C SER A 419 -13.76 -21.29 6.71
N ILE A 420 -12.98 -22.37 6.51
CA ILE A 420 -12.09 -22.89 7.55
C ILE A 420 -11.01 -21.84 7.85
N PHE A 421 -10.39 -21.28 6.82
CA PHE A 421 -9.36 -20.27 6.99
C PHE A 421 -9.89 -19.00 7.69
N PHE A 422 -11.10 -18.55 7.35
CA PHE A 422 -11.77 -17.43 8.00
C PHE A 422 -11.89 -17.64 9.51
N ILE A 423 -12.31 -18.83 9.95
CA ILE A 423 -12.43 -19.16 11.38
C ILE A 423 -11.06 -19.11 12.06
N LEU A 424 -10.03 -19.72 11.46
CA LEU A 424 -8.68 -19.70 12.01
C LEU A 424 -8.14 -18.27 12.14
N LEU A 425 -8.32 -17.46 11.10
CA LEU A 425 -7.88 -16.07 11.08
C LEU A 425 -8.63 -15.22 12.10
N MET A 426 -9.94 -15.44 12.26
CA MET A 426 -10.75 -14.75 13.28
C MET A 426 -10.30 -15.11 14.69
N LEU A 427 -10.02 -16.39 14.97
CA LEU A 427 -9.50 -16.84 16.27
C LEU A 427 -8.14 -16.22 16.57
N GLU A 428 -7.25 -16.19 15.57
CA GLU A 428 -5.93 -15.58 15.71
C GLU A 428 -6.03 -14.08 16.02
N GLN A 429 -6.84 -13.34 15.26
CA GLN A 429 -7.03 -11.91 15.49
C GLN A 429 -7.70 -11.56 16.82
N PHE A 430 -8.50 -12.48 17.38
CA PHE A 430 -9.07 -12.32 18.70
C PHE A 430 -8.01 -12.42 19.81
N ILE A 431 -6.91 -13.14 19.57
CA ILE A 431 -5.85 -13.42 20.55
C ILE A 431 -4.65 -12.48 20.38
N VAL A 432 -4.42 -11.91 19.20
CA VAL A 432 -3.26 -11.04 18.96
C VAL A 432 -3.68 -9.56 19.05
N LYS A 433 -3.04 -8.83 19.97
CA LYS A 433 -3.24 -7.39 20.18
C LYS A 433 -2.44 -6.57 19.18
N VAL A 434 -2.90 -6.54 17.94
CA VAL A 434 -2.44 -5.56 16.94
C VAL A 434 -3.36 -4.35 17.02
N ASP A 435 -2.84 -3.13 16.89
CA ASP A 435 -3.69 -1.96 16.64
C ASP A 435 -4.40 -2.15 15.31
N LEU A 436 -5.72 -2.05 15.34
CA LEU A 436 -6.53 -2.36 14.18
C LEU A 436 -6.91 -1.06 13.45
N GLY A 437 -7.46 -1.21 12.26
CA GLY A 437 -7.51 -0.17 11.23
C GLY A 437 -7.20 -0.83 9.89
N ARG A 438 -6.37 -0.22 9.05
CA ARG A 438 -5.96 -0.83 7.76
C ARG A 438 -5.28 -2.20 7.89
N TYR A 439 -4.80 -2.55 9.07
CA TYR A 439 -4.27 -3.88 9.38
C TYR A 439 -5.33 -4.99 9.38
N LEU A 440 -6.63 -4.65 9.32
CA LEU A 440 -7.73 -5.61 9.15
C LEU A 440 -8.02 -5.98 7.69
N LEU A 441 -7.36 -5.34 6.70
CA LEU A 441 -7.71 -5.52 5.29
C LEU A 441 -7.60 -6.97 4.81
N ALA A 442 -6.61 -7.73 5.29
CA ALA A 442 -6.45 -9.14 4.94
C ALA A 442 -7.61 -9.99 5.48
N TRP A 443 -8.00 -9.79 6.74
CA TRP A 443 -9.19 -10.45 7.32
C TRP A 443 -10.46 -10.04 6.59
N TYR A 444 -10.65 -8.75 6.35
CA TYR A 444 -11.82 -8.22 5.68
C TYR A 444 -12.01 -8.87 4.31
N THR A 445 -10.92 -9.04 3.56
CA THR A 445 -10.92 -9.64 2.22
C THR A 445 -11.35 -11.12 2.23
N ILE A 446 -11.06 -11.86 3.30
CA ILE A 446 -11.60 -13.22 3.49
C ILE A 446 -13.06 -13.16 3.97
N ALA A 447 -13.37 -12.30 4.93
CA ALA A 447 -14.69 -12.15 5.54
C ALA A 447 -15.79 -11.83 4.51
N ILE A 448 -15.53 -10.93 3.55
CA ILE A 448 -16.47 -10.57 2.50
C ILE A 448 -16.89 -11.77 1.64
N THR A 449 -16.02 -12.79 1.48
CA THR A 449 -16.37 -13.99 0.71
C THR A 449 -17.43 -14.82 1.42
N ILE A 450 -17.38 -14.87 2.75
CA ILE A 450 -18.35 -15.58 3.60
C ILE A 450 -19.65 -14.77 3.71
N VAL A 451 -19.52 -13.47 4.01
CA VAL A 451 -20.66 -12.55 4.19
C VAL A 451 -21.48 -12.39 2.92
N SER A 452 -20.88 -12.59 1.74
CA SER A 452 -21.60 -12.61 0.46
C SER A 452 -22.71 -13.64 0.40
N ALA A 453 -22.63 -14.75 1.14
CA ALA A 453 -23.71 -15.74 1.21
C ALA A 453 -25.01 -15.14 1.77
N GLY A 454 -24.91 -14.27 2.78
CA GLY A 454 -26.08 -13.59 3.35
C GLY A 454 -26.80 -12.72 2.31
N VAL A 455 -26.02 -11.93 1.55
CA VAL A 455 -26.55 -11.12 0.44
C VAL A 455 -27.14 -12.01 -0.65
N PHE A 456 -26.50 -13.13 -0.97
CA PHE A 456 -26.95 -14.06 -1.99
C PHE A 456 -28.32 -14.66 -1.68
N PHE A 457 -28.49 -15.28 -0.51
CA PHE A 457 -29.72 -16.02 -0.19
C PHE A 457 -30.91 -15.12 0.16
N ILE A 458 -30.67 -13.89 0.62
CA ILE A 458 -31.77 -12.96 0.88
C ILE A 458 -32.32 -12.34 -0.42
N PHE A 459 -31.46 -12.11 -1.42
CA PHE A 459 -31.83 -11.56 -2.72
C PHE A 459 -32.77 -12.49 -3.51
N GLU A 460 -32.69 -13.80 -3.28
CA GLU A 460 -33.60 -14.78 -3.88
C GLU A 460 -35.01 -14.76 -3.26
N LYS A 461 -35.16 -14.34 -2.00
CA LYS A 461 -36.39 -14.55 -1.23
C LYS A 461 -37.19 -13.27 -1.00
N ASN A 462 -36.54 -12.13 -0.75
CA ASN A 462 -37.22 -10.93 -0.23
C ASN A 462 -36.95 -9.68 -1.10
N LYS A 463 -38.00 -9.21 -1.79
CA LYS A 463 -37.97 -7.97 -2.59
C LYS A 463 -37.66 -6.74 -1.75
N LEU A 464 -38.15 -6.65 -0.50
CA LEU A 464 -37.91 -5.51 0.38
C LEU A 464 -36.44 -5.43 0.81
N SER A 465 -35.84 -6.54 1.26
CA SER A 465 -34.42 -6.58 1.62
C SER A 465 -33.52 -6.21 0.44
N ARG A 466 -33.89 -6.63 -0.78
CA ARG A 466 -33.21 -6.23 -2.01
C ARG A 466 -33.32 -4.72 -2.26
N ILE A 467 -34.50 -4.13 -2.09
CA ILE A 467 -34.70 -2.68 -2.21
C ILE A 467 -33.86 -1.94 -1.18
N ILE A 468 -33.88 -2.36 0.10
CA ILE A 468 -33.08 -1.75 1.17
C ILE A 468 -31.59 -1.79 0.83
N PHE A 469 -31.08 -2.94 0.38
CA PHE A 469 -29.68 -3.09 -0.02
C PHE A 469 -29.34 -2.15 -1.18
N ILE A 470 -30.20 -2.05 -2.20
CA ILE A 470 -30.00 -1.18 -3.36
C ILE A 470 -30.03 0.30 -2.95
N CYS A 471 -30.98 0.70 -2.11
CA CYS A 471 -31.06 2.06 -1.57
C CYS A 471 -29.78 2.42 -0.79
N LEU A 472 -29.34 1.54 0.11
CA LEU A 472 -28.10 1.75 0.87
C LEU A 472 -26.87 1.82 -0.06
N PHE A 473 -26.80 0.95 -1.07
CA PHE A 473 -25.78 1.00 -2.11
C PHE A 473 -25.74 2.37 -2.80
N PHE A 474 -26.89 2.90 -3.23
CA PHE A 474 -26.94 4.21 -3.91
C PHE A 474 -26.62 5.37 -2.96
N VAL A 475 -27.05 5.32 -1.70
CA VAL A 475 -26.69 6.33 -0.68
C VAL A 475 -25.16 6.40 -0.52
N ILE A 476 -24.50 5.24 -0.38
CA ILE A 476 -23.04 5.15 -0.27
C ILE A 476 -22.39 5.66 -1.55
N PHE A 477 -22.86 5.18 -2.71
CA PHE A 477 -22.33 5.59 -4.02
C PHE A 477 -22.42 7.11 -4.20
N PHE A 478 -23.60 7.71 -4.04
CA PHE A 478 -23.79 9.14 -4.23
C PHE A 478 -22.95 9.96 -3.24
N TYR A 479 -22.84 9.53 -1.98
CA TYR A 479 -21.97 10.21 -1.02
C TYR A 479 -20.53 10.27 -1.52
N TYR A 480 -19.95 9.14 -1.93
CA TYR A 480 -18.56 9.12 -2.41
C TYR A 480 -18.39 9.76 -3.78
N PHE A 481 -19.37 9.62 -4.67
CA PHE A 481 -19.37 10.23 -5.99
C PHE A 481 -19.40 11.76 -5.88
N ILE A 482 -20.34 12.33 -5.14
CA ILE A 482 -20.45 13.79 -4.92
C ILE A 482 -19.16 14.33 -4.31
N ASN A 483 -18.64 13.69 -3.25
CA ASN A 483 -17.37 14.12 -2.66
C ASN A 483 -16.22 14.07 -3.66
N THR A 484 -16.19 13.08 -4.55
CA THR A 484 -15.15 12.95 -5.60
C THR A 484 -15.28 14.05 -6.63
N ILE A 485 -16.50 14.36 -7.10
CA ILE A 485 -16.75 15.47 -8.03
C ILE A 485 -16.37 16.82 -7.40
N LEU A 486 -16.53 17.00 -6.09
CA LEU A 486 -16.15 18.25 -5.41
C LEU A 486 -14.63 18.43 -5.25
N ILE A 487 -13.84 17.37 -5.32
CA ILE A 487 -12.37 17.44 -5.23
C ILE A 487 -11.67 17.32 -6.59
N LEU A 488 -12.34 16.75 -7.60
CA LEU A 488 -11.81 16.56 -8.94
C LEU A 488 -11.29 17.85 -9.61
N PRO A 489 -11.96 19.03 -9.46
CA PRO A 489 -11.47 20.29 -10.01
C PRO A 489 -10.04 20.67 -9.59
N TYR A 490 -9.61 20.32 -8.38
CA TYR A 490 -8.23 20.58 -7.91
C TYR A 490 -7.18 19.74 -8.66
N GLY A 491 -7.57 18.56 -9.15
CA GLY A 491 -6.73 17.71 -9.99
C GLY A 491 -6.71 18.16 -11.44
N LEU A 492 -7.86 18.61 -11.96
CA LEU A 492 -8.03 19.10 -13.33
C LEU A 492 -7.41 20.49 -13.57
N GLY A 493 -7.05 21.21 -12.50
CA GLY A 493 -6.54 22.58 -12.56
C GLY A 493 -7.64 23.64 -12.70
N TRP A 494 -8.89 23.29 -12.41
CA TRP A 494 -10.03 24.22 -12.41
C TRP A 494 -10.24 24.91 -11.05
N ALA A 495 -9.49 24.47 -10.04
CA ALA A 495 -9.45 25.08 -8.73
C ALA A 495 -8.02 25.09 -8.18
N ASP A 496 -7.75 25.99 -7.24
CA ASP A 496 -6.41 26.15 -6.66
C ASP A 496 -5.98 24.91 -5.85
N LYS A 497 -5.12 24.10 -6.48
CA LYS A 497 -4.49 22.91 -5.88
C LYS A 497 -3.71 23.25 -4.61
N ASN A 498 -3.04 24.40 -4.55
CA ASN A 498 -2.25 24.77 -3.39
C ASN A 498 -3.15 25.07 -2.19
N ALA A 499 -4.22 25.85 -2.38
CA ALA A 499 -5.20 26.09 -1.33
C ALA A 499 -5.86 24.79 -0.82
N TYR A 500 -6.09 23.80 -1.70
CA TYR A 500 -6.58 22.47 -1.29
C TYR A 500 -5.57 21.71 -0.43
N LEU A 501 -4.34 21.55 -0.92
CA LEU A 501 -3.28 20.82 -0.23
C LEU A 501 -2.91 21.51 1.09
N THR A 502 -2.84 22.83 1.11
CA THR A 502 -2.65 23.60 2.34
C THR A 502 -3.72 23.25 3.36
N ARG A 503 -5.01 23.32 2.99
CA ARG A 503 -6.11 23.02 3.91
C ARG A 503 -6.07 21.59 4.46
N VAL A 504 -5.76 20.62 3.61
CA VAL A 504 -5.82 19.19 3.96
C VAL A 504 -4.57 18.76 4.74
N LEU A 505 -3.39 19.09 4.23
CA LEU A 505 -2.10 18.68 4.80
C LEU A 505 -1.69 19.54 6.01
N TYR A 506 -2.25 20.74 6.19
CA TYR A 506 -1.97 21.53 7.40
C TYR A 506 -2.35 20.80 8.71
N ARG A 507 -3.45 20.03 8.63
CA ARG A 507 -3.93 19.18 9.73
C ARG A 507 -3.08 17.94 9.91
N ASP A 508 -2.41 17.51 8.86
CA ASP A 508 -1.45 16.41 8.92
C ASP A 508 -0.17 16.93 9.56
N ASN A 509 0.25 16.23 10.62
CA ASN A 509 1.50 16.53 11.31
C ASN A 509 2.68 15.81 10.67
N ALA A 510 2.50 14.97 9.65
CA ALA A 510 3.59 14.16 9.09
C ALA A 510 4.19 14.75 7.81
N SER A 511 3.35 15.18 6.85
CA SER A 511 3.80 15.46 5.48
C SER A 511 4.22 16.92 5.20
N TYR A 512 5.32 17.10 4.48
CA TYR A 512 5.76 18.39 3.96
C TYR A 512 4.93 18.82 2.75
N TYR A 513 4.52 20.09 2.77
CA TYR A 513 3.98 20.76 1.60
C TYR A 513 4.48 22.21 1.59
N ASP A 514 4.70 22.78 0.41
CA ASP A 514 4.96 24.22 0.32
C ASP A 514 3.64 24.99 0.46
N PHE A 515 3.25 25.18 1.72
CA PHE A 515 2.02 25.82 2.11
C PHE A 515 2.00 27.27 1.62
N ASP A 516 1.03 27.59 0.77
CA ASP A 516 0.82 28.92 0.20
C ASP A 516 2.03 29.48 -0.57
N ARG A 517 2.87 28.57 -1.11
CA ARG A 517 4.07 28.88 -1.90
C ARG A 517 5.12 29.71 -1.14
N LEU A 518 5.16 29.61 0.18
CA LEU A 518 6.00 30.45 1.04
C LEU A 518 7.47 30.06 1.01
N PHE A 519 7.78 28.79 0.76
CA PHE A 519 9.15 28.28 0.75
C PHE A 519 9.76 28.21 -0.65
N ASN A 520 8.99 27.92 -1.71
CA ASN A 520 9.52 27.83 -3.08
C ASN A 520 10.13 29.14 -3.58
N LYS A 521 9.73 30.30 -3.05
CA LYS A 521 10.41 31.59 -3.37
C LYS A 521 11.85 31.68 -2.87
N TRP A 522 12.24 30.82 -1.93
CA TRP A 522 13.54 30.86 -1.23
C TRP A 522 14.42 29.63 -1.49
N ILE A 523 13.86 28.61 -2.11
CA ILE A 523 14.52 27.34 -2.42
C ILE A 523 14.59 27.20 -3.94
N SER A 524 15.80 27.01 -4.46
CA SER A 524 16.06 26.70 -5.86
C SER A 524 16.60 25.28 -6.02
N ASP A 525 16.63 24.77 -7.25
CA ASP A 525 17.18 23.43 -7.56
C ASP A 525 18.67 23.29 -7.20
N LYS A 526 19.37 24.42 -7.05
CA LYS A 526 20.78 24.49 -6.63
C LYS A 526 20.96 24.42 -5.12
N ASP A 527 19.90 24.66 -4.35
CA ASP A 527 19.96 24.62 -2.90
C ASP A 527 19.91 23.17 -2.42
N LEU A 528 20.79 22.85 -1.47
CA LEU A 528 20.66 21.64 -0.66
C LEU A 528 20.03 22.04 0.66
N VAL A 529 18.83 21.53 0.92
CA VAL A 529 18.02 21.85 2.10
C VAL A 529 18.21 20.77 3.16
N ALA A 530 18.85 21.10 4.28
CA ALA A 530 18.85 20.22 5.44
C ALA A 530 17.48 20.28 6.13
N THR A 531 16.90 19.13 6.47
CA THR A 531 15.55 19.04 7.03
C THR A 531 15.57 18.39 8.40
N ASP A 532 14.80 18.94 9.34
CA ASP A 532 14.68 18.42 10.70
C ASP A 532 13.22 18.25 11.15
N GLY A 533 12.86 17.03 11.54
CA GLY A 533 11.52 16.67 12.00
C GLY A 533 10.45 16.65 10.90
N ILE A 534 10.86 16.76 9.64
CA ILE A 534 9.98 16.87 8.47
C ILE A 534 10.14 15.62 7.61
N VAL A 535 9.02 15.03 7.24
CA VAL A 535 8.95 13.94 6.25
C VAL A 535 7.84 14.21 5.26
N GLY A 536 7.67 13.31 4.32
CA GLY A 536 6.62 13.39 3.34
C GLY A 536 6.89 14.43 2.28
N PHE A 537 8.05 14.33 1.67
CA PHE A 537 8.53 15.21 0.60
C PHE A 537 7.97 14.79 -0.77
N TYR A 538 6.72 14.34 -0.80
CA TYR A 538 6.04 13.93 -2.03
C TYR A 538 6.05 15.06 -3.05
N TYR A 539 5.57 16.23 -2.61
CA TYR A 539 5.48 17.46 -3.39
C TYR A 539 6.75 18.32 -3.37
N ALA A 540 7.81 17.86 -2.72
CA ALA A 540 9.05 18.62 -2.68
C ALA A 540 9.86 18.37 -3.94
N ASP A 541 10.07 19.44 -4.68
CA ASP A 541 10.81 19.45 -5.95
C ASP A 541 12.22 20.04 -5.81
N PHE A 542 12.77 20.01 -4.59
CA PHE A 542 14.12 20.48 -4.30
C PHE A 542 14.99 19.36 -3.74
N ASN A 543 16.30 19.60 -3.74
CA ASN A 543 17.27 18.70 -3.14
C ASN A 543 17.25 18.88 -1.61
N TYR A 544 17.03 17.79 -0.89
CA TYR A 544 17.04 17.80 0.56
C TYR A 544 17.85 16.65 1.12
N ILE A 545 18.30 16.83 2.36
CA ILE A 545 19.00 15.83 3.14
C ILE A 545 18.49 15.91 4.58
N ASP A 546 18.09 14.78 5.15
CA ASP A 546 17.73 14.73 6.56
C ASP A 546 18.97 15.00 7.42
N ILE A 547 18.84 15.81 8.47
CA ILE A 547 19.95 16.14 9.37
C ILE A 547 20.62 14.90 9.98
N GLY A 548 19.92 13.77 10.09
CA GLY A 548 20.45 12.49 10.54
C GLY A 548 21.55 11.93 9.65
N PHE A 549 21.63 12.35 8.38
CA PHE A 549 22.73 12.00 7.45
C PHE A 549 23.89 13.00 7.48
N ILE A 550 23.73 14.13 8.16
CA ILE A 550 24.77 15.15 8.30
C ILE A 550 25.48 15.02 9.63
N PHE A 551 24.70 14.93 10.71
CA PHE A 551 25.22 14.79 12.07
C PHE A 551 25.33 13.33 12.46
N SER A 552 26.34 12.96 13.24
CA SER A 552 26.42 11.64 13.89
C SER A 552 26.24 11.79 15.40
N LYS A 553 26.12 10.68 16.15
CA LYS A 553 26.06 10.73 17.62
C LYS A 553 27.26 11.48 18.21
N ASP A 554 28.45 11.25 17.65
CA ASP A 554 29.70 11.80 18.17
C ASP A 554 30.15 13.09 17.46
N LYS A 555 29.55 13.43 16.32
CA LYS A 555 29.94 14.59 15.49
C LYS A 555 28.72 15.47 15.19
N ARG A 556 28.50 16.46 16.06
CA ARG A 556 27.43 17.47 15.95
C ARG A 556 28.04 18.87 15.97
N SER A 557 28.51 19.34 14.82
CA SER A 557 29.01 20.70 14.62
C SER A 557 28.21 21.38 13.52
N PHE A 558 27.89 22.66 13.71
CA PHE A 558 27.17 23.44 12.70
C PHE A 558 27.95 23.51 11.38
N ASP A 559 29.29 23.47 11.43
CA ASP A 559 30.14 23.57 10.26
C ASP A 559 30.00 22.36 9.31
N LEU A 560 29.48 21.22 9.80
CA LEU A 560 29.17 20.06 8.96
C LEU A 560 28.09 20.36 7.91
N LEU A 561 27.16 21.28 8.21
CA LEU A 561 26.18 21.74 7.22
C LEU A 561 26.90 22.40 6.05
N LYS A 562 27.90 23.24 6.34
CA LYS A 562 28.72 23.91 5.32
C LYS A 562 29.59 22.91 4.55
N GLU A 563 30.23 21.95 5.23
CA GLU A 563 31.02 20.89 4.59
C GLU A 563 30.17 20.07 3.60
N LYS A 564 28.91 19.80 3.94
CA LYS A 564 27.94 19.11 3.07
C LYS A 564 27.31 20.01 2.01
N LYS A 565 27.74 21.27 1.89
CA LYS A 565 27.21 22.27 0.96
C LYS A 565 25.72 22.56 1.15
N VAL A 566 25.22 22.42 2.39
CA VAL A 566 23.86 22.80 2.74
C VAL A 566 23.75 24.32 2.67
N THR A 567 22.75 24.82 1.96
CA THR A 567 22.49 26.26 1.79
C THR A 567 21.24 26.72 2.53
N ARG A 568 20.36 25.79 2.87
CA ARG A 568 19.10 26.03 3.58
C ARG A 568 18.89 25.04 4.70
N LEU A 569 18.25 25.47 5.77
CA LEU A 569 17.87 24.62 6.90
C LEU A 569 16.38 24.80 7.17
N LEU A 570 15.61 23.72 7.06
CA LEU A 570 14.18 23.69 7.28
C LEU A 570 13.88 22.90 8.56
N ILE A 571 13.39 23.59 9.58
CA ILE A 571 13.14 23.03 10.92
C ILE A 571 11.65 23.00 11.18
N LYS A 572 11.17 21.91 11.78
CA LYS A 572 9.80 21.82 12.31
C LYS A 572 9.77 21.80 13.83
N GLY A 573 8.78 22.49 14.39
CA GLY A 573 8.45 22.47 15.81
C GLY A 573 9.22 23.45 16.69
N GLY A 574 10.16 24.22 16.12
CA GLY A 574 10.93 25.20 16.87
C GLY A 574 11.74 26.14 15.99
N ASP A 575 12.41 27.10 16.62
CA ASP A 575 13.35 28.00 15.97
C ASP A 575 14.78 27.44 15.98
N ILE A 576 15.74 28.21 15.45
CA ILE A 576 17.14 27.79 15.39
C ILE A 576 17.75 27.53 16.78
N GLU A 577 17.38 28.29 17.81
CA GLU A 577 17.91 28.06 19.17
C GLU A 577 17.41 26.74 19.75
N TRP A 578 16.11 26.47 19.59
CA TRP A 578 15.53 25.19 19.96
C TRP A 578 16.24 24.03 19.24
N PHE A 579 16.47 24.16 17.93
CA PHE A 579 17.18 23.18 17.12
C PHE A 579 18.62 22.94 17.62
N CYS A 580 19.40 24.01 17.81
CA CYS A 580 20.78 23.94 18.30
C CYS A 580 20.84 23.25 19.68
N LYS A 581 19.93 23.62 20.59
CA LYS A 581 19.88 23.09 21.97
C LYS A 581 19.45 21.63 22.00
N ARG A 582 18.37 21.27 21.29
CA ARG A 582 17.83 19.91 21.26
C ARG A 582 18.85 18.90 20.74
N LEU A 583 19.59 19.29 19.71
CA LEU A 583 20.58 18.41 19.08
C LEU A 583 21.98 18.56 19.68
N ALA A 584 22.20 19.50 20.60
CA ALA A 584 23.50 19.84 21.19
C ALA A 584 24.58 20.12 20.11
N ILE A 585 24.23 20.94 19.11
CA ILE A 585 25.13 21.25 17.98
C ILE A 585 26.16 22.29 18.40
N LYS A 586 27.44 21.94 18.34
CA LYS A 586 28.55 22.86 18.64
C LYS A 586 28.63 23.97 17.59
N GLY A 587 28.86 25.20 18.05
CA GLY A 587 29.05 26.37 17.19
C GLY A 587 27.80 26.80 16.42
N CYS A 588 26.60 26.42 16.89
CA CYS A 588 25.31 26.77 16.32
C CYS A 588 24.76 28.02 17.02
N SER A 589 24.48 29.09 16.27
CA SER A 589 23.95 30.36 16.79
C SER A 589 23.00 31.02 15.80
N LYS A 590 22.15 31.94 16.29
CA LYS A 590 21.24 32.75 15.45
C LYS A 590 22.00 33.58 14.41
N GLU A 591 23.22 34.00 14.69
CA GLU A 591 24.04 34.83 13.79
C GLU A 591 24.54 34.08 12.56
N LYS A 592 24.59 32.74 12.60
CA LYS A 592 25.04 31.93 11.45
C LYS A 592 23.92 31.65 10.44
N VAL A 593 22.69 32.05 10.73
CA VAL A 593 21.53 31.78 9.89
C VAL A 593 20.64 32.99 9.76
N LYS A 594 19.95 33.09 8.62
CA LYS A 594 18.91 34.09 8.39
C LYS A 594 17.56 33.43 8.23
N LEU A 595 16.59 33.77 9.06
CA LEU A 595 15.21 33.30 8.89
C LEU A 595 14.63 33.91 7.60
N LEU A 596 14.17 33.06 6.68
CA LEU A 596 13.60 33.46 5.39
C LEU A 596 12.07 33.41 5.39
N ALA A 597 11.49 32.41 6.03
CA ALA A 597 10.05 32.19 6.07
C ALA A 597 9.64 31.31 7.25
N THR A 598 8.39 31.46 7.67
CA THR A 598 7.78 30.68 8.75
C THR A 598 6.36 30.28 8.37
N TYR A 599 5.94 29.05 8.72
CA TYR A 599 4.60 28.55 8.45
C TYR A 599 4.04 27.62 9.55
N PRO A 600 2.74 27.69 9.93
CA PRO A 600 1.88 28.85 9.69
C PRO A 600 2.48 30.07 10.42
N PRO A 601 2.21 31.29 9.95
CA PRO A 601 2.80 32.51 10.53
C PRO A 601 2.57 32.63 12.05
N ASP A 602 1.44 32.11 12.52
CA ASP A 602 0.92 32.34 13.87
C ASP A 602 1.46 31.35 14.91
N ILE A 603 1.84 30.13 14.48
CA ILE A 603 2.23 29.01 15.37
C ILE A 603 3.69 28.58 15.13
N LYS A 604 4.39 29.17 14.15
CA LYS A 604 5.79 28.90 13.79
C LYS A 604 6.15 27.40 13.68
N LYS A 605 5.24 26.60 13.11
CA LYS A 605 5.38 25.14 13.03
C LYS A 605 6.56 24.71 12.15
N TYR A 606 6.90 25.49 11.14
CA TYR A 606 7.98 25.26 10.18
C TYR A 606 8.76 26.56 9.98
N ASN A 607 10.08 26.50 10.06
CA ASN A 607 10.97 27.65 9.85
C ASN A 607 12.01 27.30 8.80
N LEU A 608 12.10 28.12 7.76
CA LEU A 608 13.11 28.01 6.71
C LEU A 608 14.19 29.06 6.93
N TYR A 609 15.43 28.61 7.02
CA TYR A 609 16.61 29.44 7.23
C TYR A 609 17.55 29.36 6.02
N SER A 610 18.19 30.48 5.73
CA SER A 610 19.42 30.57 4.92
C SER A 610 20.61 30.31 5.83
N ILE A 611 21.54 29.45 5.41
CA ILE A 611 22.84 29.32 6.08
C ILE A 611 23.76 30.38 5.49
N GLU A 612 24.17 31.35 6.30
CA GLU A 612 25.07 32.41 5.86
C GLU A 612 26.49 31.84 5.69
N LYS A 613 27.14 32.24 4.59
CA LYS A 613 28.47 31.73 4.20
C LYS A 613 29.52 32.04 5.24
#